data_AF-A0A661NGG3-F1
#
_entry.id   AF-A0A661NGG3-F1
#
_cell.length_a   1.000
_cell.length_b   1.000
_cell.length_c   1.000
_cell.angle_alpha   90.00
_cell.angle_beta   90.00
_cell.angle_gamma   90.00
#
_symmetry.space_group_name_H-M   'P 1'
#
loop_
_entity.id
_entity.type
_entity.pdbx_description
1 polymer ?
#
loop_
_entity_poly.entity_id
_entity_poly.type
_entity_poly.pdbx_seq_one_letter_code
_entity_poly.pdbx_strand_id
1 'polypeptide(L)'
;MAGTAGQLCLSDQYRRWCRDSLFVAAGVYQRRPDGQWRYEGTRPGAGWHGHGYFSKQLTVLQGGKPIQIRVYKHRWRLDGSNTTCHSRPPDDLHLVRFCTLVIVLRLWAQVGAAVGFHHRSEVHPDLLDCGSDRTVQRWLSRARERAMDTQQAIRLAVIERSEPRPMERLFQGGLSPPHSLACRVGQNRPATETLWRALAMLLVTARELGADVSILLAEARRRFSEAKDSWLI
;
A
#
# COMPACT_ATOMS: atom_id res chain seq x y z
N MET A 1 5.39 29.32 7.18
CA MET A 1 4.37 28.91 6.19
C MET A 1 3.97 27.47 6.47
N ALA A 2 2.90 27.27 7.23
CA ALA A 2 2.39 25.94 7.57
C ALA A 2 1.60 25.39 6.38
N GLY A 3 2.21 24.51 5.59
CA GLY A 3 1.50 23.77 4.56
C GLY A 3 0.52 22.80 5.21
N THR A 4 -0.75 23.16 5.23
CA THR A 4 -1.85 22.34 5.74
C THR A 4 -1.90 21.02 4.99
N ALA A 5 -1.50 19.92 5.63
CA ALA A 5 -1.69 18.55 5.10
C ALA A 5 -3.17 18.25 4.78
N GLY A 6 -4.11 19.00 5.38
CA GLY A 6 -5.54 18.98 5.04
C GLY A 6 -5.90 19.59 3.68
N GLN A 7 -4.94 20.21 2.99
CA GLN A 7 -5.10 20.81 1.66
C GLN A 7 -4.41 20.00 0.57
N LEU A 8 -4.11 18.73 0.84
CA LEU A 8 -3.78 17.72 -0.18
C LEU A 8 -5.06 17.28 -0.92
N CYS A 9 -5.90 18.23 -1.31
CA CYS A 9 -6.94 18.02 -2.31
C CYS A 9 -6.20 17.97 -3.66
N LEU A 10 -5.86 16.73 -4.01
CA LEU A 10 -5.10 16.20 -5.14
C LEU A 10 -5.10 17.07 -6.40
N SER A 11 -4.10 17.95 -6.51
CA SER A 11 -3.69 18.55 -7.77
C SER A 11 -3.09 17.48 -8.71
N ASP A 12 -3.00 17.78 -10.02
CA ASP A 12 -2.38 16.89 -11.02
C ASP A 12 -0.98 16.38 -10.65
N GLN A 13 -0.26 17.11 -9.79
CA GLN A 13 1.04 16.69 -9.26
C GLN A 13 0.96 15.38 -8.46
N TYR A 14 -0.13 15.10 -7.74
CA TYR A 14 -0.26 13.92 -6.91
C TYR A 14 -0.40 12.62 -7.70
N ARG A 15 -1.00 12.72 -8.90
CA ARG A 15 -1.11 11.59 -9.83
C ARG A 15 0.27 11.06 -10.22
N ARG A 16 1.31 11.91 -10.20
CA ARG A 16 2.66 11.51 -10.60
C ARG A 16 3.27 10.43 -9.70
N TRP A 17 3.05 10.47 -8.39
CA TRP A 17 3.70 9.53 -7.44
C TRP A 17 2.80 8.34 -7.06
N CYS A 18 1.53 8.41 -7.45
CA CYS A 18 0.50 7.40 -7.15
C CYS A 18 -0.01 6.67 -8.41
N ARG A 19 0.59 6.91 -9.58
CA ARG A 19 0.13 6.36 -10.87
C ARG A 19 0.43 4.88 -11.05
N ASP A 20 1.56 4.42 -10.52
CA ASP A 20 2.15 3.15 -10.90
C ASP A 20 2.35 2.27 -9.67
N SER A 21 1.69 1.12 -9.70
CA SER A 21 1.88 0.07 -8.70
C SER A 21 3.25 -0.57 -8.82
N LEU A 22 3.65 -1.38 -7.83
CA LEU A 22 4.97 -2.02 -7.82
C LEU A 22 5.20 -2.91 -9.05
N PHE A 23 4.11 -3.42 -9.61
CA PHE A 23 4.04 -4.05 -10.92
C PHE A 23 4.77 -3.28 -12.03
N VAL A 24 4.55 -1.97 -12.11
CA VAL A 24 5.19 -1.09 -13.10
C VAL A 24 6.49 -0.50 -12.56
N ALA A 25 6.47 -0.04 -11.30
CA ALA A 25 7.54 0.80 -10.74
C ALA A 25 8.85 0.06 -10.44
N ALA A 26 8.82 -1.25 -10.17
CA ALA A 26 10.00 -1.98 -9.69
C ALA A 26 10.30 -3.29 -10.42
N GLY A 27 9.52 -3.67 -11.44
CA GLY A 27 9.79 -4.87 -12.25
C GLY A 27 9.79 -6.19 -11.47
N VAL A 28 9.13 -6.23 -10.30
CA VAL A 28 9.08 -7.42 -9.41
C VAL A 28 8.39 -8.61 -10.09
N TYR A 29 7.55 -8.33 -11.09
CA TYR A 29 6.88 -9.31 -11.91
C TYR A 29 7.59 -9.47 -13.24
N GLN A 30 7.95 -10.70 -13.59
CA GLN A 30 8.60 -11.00 -14.87
C GLN A 30 7.55 -11.29 -15.93
N ARG A 31 7.65 -10.61 -17.08
CA ARG A 31 6.81 -10.90 -18.24
C ARG A 31 7.39 -12.06 -19.03
N ARG A 32 6.58 -13.06 -19.32
CA ARG A 32 6.95 -14.15 -20.22
C ARG A 32 6.64 -13.82 -21.69
N PRO A 33 7.28 -14.54 -22.64
CA PRO A 33 6.97 -14.41 -24.07
C PRO A 33 5.49 -14.66 -24.41
N ASP A 34 4.82 -15.52 -23.62
CA ASP A 34 3.38 -15.81 -23.73
C ASP A 34 2.48 -14.70 -23.15
N GLY A 35 3.07 -13.59 -22.69
CA GLY A 35 2.36 -12.45 -22.11
C GLY A 35 1.97 -12.61 -20.65
N GLN A 36 2.27 -13.74 -20.00
CA GLN A 36 1.93 -13.98 -18.60
C GLN A 36 2.90 -13.28 -17.64
N TRP A 37 2.39 -12.83 -16.49
CA TRP A 37 3.20 -12.24 -15.43
C TRP A 37 3.53 -13.25 -14.35
N ARG A 38 4.80 -13.33 -13.96
CA ARG A 38 5.29 -14.27 -12.95
C ARG A 38 5.93 -13.57 -11.77
N TYR A 39 5.71 -14.16 -10.60
CA TYR A 39 6.45 -13.85 -9.40
C TYR A 39 7.13 -15.11 -8.89
N GLU A 40 8.46 -15.15 -9.01
CA GLU A 40 9.28 -16.30 -8.61
C GLU A 40 9.40 -16.41 -7.08
N GLY A 41 9.39 -15.27 -6.38
CA GLY A 41 9.59 -15.25 -4.94
C GLY A 41 10.97 -15.75 -4.53
N THR A 42 11.09 -16.12 -3.25
CA THR A 42 12.35 -16.58 -2.66
C THR A 42 12.21 -18.04 -2.29
N ARG A 43 13.20 -18.86 -2.68
CA ARG A 43 13.31 -20.25 -2.23
C ARG A 43 13.47 -20.27 -0.70
N PRO A 44 12.64 -21.03 0.06
CA PRO A 44 12.69 -20.98 1.52
C PRO A 44 13.98 -21.52 2.14
N GLY A 45 14.65 -22.47 1.48
CA GLY A 45 15.90 -23.05 1.97
C GLY A 45 16.29 -24.33 1.24
N ALA A 46 17.31 -25.01 1.76
CA ALA A 46 17.71 -26.33 1.28
C ALA A 46 16.55 -27.35 1.39
N GLY A 47 16.46 -28.30 0.46
CA GLY A 47 15.39 -29.30 0.39
C GLY A 47 14.06 -28.80 -0.20
N TRP A 48 13.93 -27.51 -0.52
CA TRP A 48 12.77 -26.99 -1.26
C TRP A 48 13.03 -27.00 -2.76
N HIS A 49 12.13 -27.54 -3.57
CA HIS A 49 12.22 -27.50 -5.03
C HIS A 49 11.00 -26.82 -5.66
N GLY A 50 11.16 -26.39 -6.91
CA GLY A 50 10.09 -25.73 -7.66
C GLY A 50 8.93 -26.70 -7.91
N HIS A 51 7.72 -26.28 -7.57
CA HIS A 51 6.50 -27.08 -7.62
C HIS A 51 5.38 -26.35 -8.37
N GLY A 52 5.71 -25.89 -9.57
CA GLY A 52 4.78 -25.23 -10.48
C GLY A 52 4.29 -23.87 -9.98
N TYR A 53 3.19 -23.40 -10.54
CA TYR A 53 2.66 -22.06 -10.28
C TYR A 53 1.17 -22.13 -9.95
N PHE A 54 0.71 -21.21 -9.11
CA PHE A 54 -0.71 -20.92 -8.98
C PHE A 54 -1.00 -19.51 -9.49
N SER A 55 -2.18 -19.32 -10.09
CA SER A 55 -2.57 -18.00 -10.61
C SER A 55 -3.44 -17.23 -9.61
N LYS A 56 -3.30 -15.90 -9.63
CA LYS A 56 -4.16 -14.95 -8.92
C LYS A 56 -4.47 -13.78 -9.83
N GLN A 57 -5.74 -13.37 -9.85
CA GLN A 57 -6.14 -12.10 -10.44
C GLN A 57 -5.85 -10.96 -9.46
N LEU A 58 -5.18 -9.92 -9.92
CA LEU A 58 -4.82 -8.75 -9.14
C LEU A 58 -5.17 -7.49 -9.92
N THR A 59 -5.91 -6.59 -9.29
CA THR A 59 -6.11 -5.22 -9.78
C THR A 59 -4.92 -4.37 -9.34
N VAL A 60 -4.21 -3.83 -10.32
CA VAL A 60 -3.02 -3.01 -10.17
C VAL A 60 -3.24 -1.64 -10.80
N LEU A 61 -2.38 -0.67 -10.49
CA LEU A 61 -2.39 0.65 -11.12
C LEU A 61 -1.29 0.75 -12.18
N GLN A 62 -1.68 1.20 -13.37
CA GLN A 62 -0.77 1.56 -14.46
C GLN A 62 -1.22 2.90 -15.05
N GLY A 63 -0.33 3.90 -15.01
CA GLY A 63 -0.64 5.25 -15.49
C GLY A 63 -1.84 5.90 -14.77
N GLY A 64 -2.06 5.54 -13.50
CA GLY A 64 -3.18 6.02 -12.69
C GLY A 64 -4.50 5.28 -12.91
N LYS A 65 -4.56 4.35 -13.87
CA LYS A 65 -5.77 3.57 -14.16
C LYS A 65 -5.71 2.17 -13.56
N PRO A 66 -6.80 1.68 -12.95
CA PRO A 66 -6.86 0.30 -12.51
C PRO A 66 -6.93 -0.63 -13.71
N ILE A 67 -6.07 -1.63 -13.73
CA ILE A 67 -6.09 -2.72 -14.71
C ILE A 67 -6.09 -4.05 -13.97
N GLN A 68 -6.69 -5.08 -14.57
CA GLN A 68 -6.62 -6.44 -14.05
C GLN A 68 -5.48 -7.19 -14.72
N ILE A 69 -4.62 -7.79 -13.91
CA ILE A 69 -3.56 -8.67 -14.38
C ILE A 69 -3.73 -10.05 -13.75
N ARG A 70 -3.32 -11.08 -14.49
CA ARG A 70 -3.15 -12.43 -13.95
C ARG A 70 -1.68 -12.64 -13.60
N VAL A 71 -1.41 -12.88 -12.33
CA VAL A 71 -0.08 -13.18 -11.80
C VAL A 71 0.01 -14.68 -11.51
N TYR A 72 1.10 -15.31 -11.96
CA TYR A 72 1.48 -16.67 -11.64
C TYR A 72 2.58 -16.66 -10.58
N LYS A 73 2.27 -17.23 -9.41
CA LYS A 73 3.16 -17.25 -8.25
C LYS A 73 3.77 -18.62 -8.11
N HIS A 74 5.10 -18.68 -8.05
CA HIS A 74 5.83 -19.93 -7.92
C HIS A 74 5.54 -20.58 -6.56
N ARG A 75 5.26 -21.88 -6.57
CA ARG A 75 5.12 -22.71 -5.39
C ARG A 75 6.40 -23.52 -5.16
N TRP A 76 6.79 -23.62 -3.90
CA TRP A 76 7.89 -24.47 -3.45
C TRP A 76 7.31 -25.68 -2.72
N ARG A 77 7.94 -26.85 -2.88
CA ARG A 77 7.62 -28.07 -2.15
C ARG A 77 8.86 -28.58 -1.41
N LEU A 78 8.68 -29.04 -0.18
CA LEU A 78 9.74 -29.65 0.62
C LEU A 78 9.89 -31.14 0.26
N ASP A 79 11.11 -31.55 -0.05
CA ASP A 79 11.49 -32.94 -0.37
C ASP A 79 11.00 -33.93 0.69
N GLY A 80 10.54 -35.10 0.24
CA GLY A 80 10.03 -36.15 1.13
C GLY A 80 8.71 -35.82 1.83
N SER A 81 8.05 -34.70 1.52
CA SER A 81 6.79 -34.29 2.15
C SER A 81 5.73 -33.78 1.15
N ASN A 82 4.51 -33.59 1.64
CA ASN A 82 3.43 -32.89 0.92
C ASN A 82 3.38 -31.39 1.28
N THR A 83 4.36 -30.89 2.03
CA THR A 83 4.39 -29.50 2.47
C THR A 83 4.73 -28.60 1.29
N THR A 84 3.85 -27.63 1.00
CA THR A 84 4.08 -26.61 -0.03
C THR A 84 3.97 -25.22 0.57
N CYS A 85 4.72 -24.27 0.01
CA CYS A 85 4.58 -22.86 0.33
C CYS A 85 4.77 -22.02 -0.93
N HIS A 86 4.54 -20.72 -0.82
CA HIS A 86 4.83 -19.76 -1.87
C HIS A 86 5.12 -18.40 -1.25
N SER A 87 5.98 -17.60 -1.87
CA SER A 87 6.17 -16.21 -1.44
C SER A 87 4.98 -15.34 -1.88
N ARG A 88 4.89 -14.14 -1.32
CA ARG A 88 3.93 -13.12 -1.75
C ARG A 88 4.71 -11.92 -2.31
N PRO A 89 4.28 -11.33 -3.44
CA PRO A 89 4.80 -10.03 -3.85
C PRO A 89 4.62 -8.97 -2.74
N PRO A 90 5.52 -7.98 -2.63
CA PRO A 90 5.38 -6.93 -1.62
C PRO A 90 4.15 -6.02 -1.79
N ASP A 91 3.46 -6.06 -2.92
CA ASP A 91 2.20 -5.33 -3.12
C ASP A 91 0.96 -6.26 -3.13
N ASP A 92 1.14 -7.55 -2.80
CA ASP A 92 0.09 -8.56 -2.80
C ASP A 92 -0.35 -8.93 -1.37
N LEU A 93 -1.58 -8.55 -1.01
CA LEU A 93 -2.20 -8.90 0.27
C LEU A 93 -2.94 -10.24 0.20
N HIS A 94 -2.95 -10.96 1.33
CA HIS A 94 -3.63 -12.24 1.43
C HIS A 94 -5.15 -12.08 1.22
N LEU A 95 -5.72 -12.90 0.33
CA LEU A 95 -7.16 -12.92 -0.01
C LEU A 95 -7.74 -11.61 -0.56
N VAL A 96 -6.92 -10.58 -0.84
CA VAL A 96 -7.38 -9.33 -1.45
C VAL A 96 -7.02 -9.31 -2.93
N ARG A 97 -7.98 -8.97 -3.79
CA ARG A 97 -7.79 -8.91 -5.25
C ARG A 97 -7.18 -7.59 -5.74
N PHE A 98 -6.78 -6.71 -4.84
CA PHE A 98 -6.25 -5.38 -5.15
C PHE A 98 -4.84 -5.28 -4.60
N CYS A 99 -3.93 -4.62 -5.32
CA CYS A 99 -2.61 -4.36 -4.79
C CYS A 99 -2.65 -3.33 -3.64
N THR A 100 -1.61 -3.32 -2.81
CA THR A 100 -1.53 -2.45 -1.63
C THR A 100 -1.73 -0.97 -1.97
N LEU A 101 -1.21 -0.49 -3.10
CA LEU A 101 -1.36 0.91 -3.52
C LEU A 101 -2.84 1.30 -3.71
N VAL A 102 -3.63 0.46 -4.39
CA VAL A 102 -5.07 0.72 -4.59
C VAL A 102 -5.78 0.85 -3.24
N ILE A 103 -5.47 -0.04 -2.30
CA ILE A 103 -6.08 -0.04 -0.97
C ILE A 103 -5.69 1.21 -0.21
N VAL A 104 -4.41 1.58 -0.23
CA VAL A 104 -3.89 2.80 0.42
C VAL A 104 -4.56 4.05 -0.12
N LEU A 105 -4.73 4.17 -1.44
CA LEU A 105 -5.42 5.32 -2.03
C LEU A 105 -6.89 5.38 -1.64
N ARG A 106 -7.57 4.22 -1.57
CA ARG A 106 -8.97 4.15 -1.10
C ARG A 106 -9.10 4.48 0.38
N LEU A 107 -8.17 4.04 1.21
CA LEU A 107 -8.12 4.41 2.63
C LEU A 107 -7.81 5.89 2.82
N TRP A 108 -6.86 6.43 2.05
CA TRP A 108 -6.52 7.85 2.07
C TRP A 108 -7.72 8.72 1.69
N ALA A 109 -8.44 8.38 0.61
CA ALA A 109 -9.68 9.06 0.25
C ALA A 109 -10.72 9.01 1.39
N GLN A 110 -10.69 7.98 2.24
CA GLN A 110 -11.62 7.84 3.35
C GLN A 110 -11.21 8.63 4.61
N VAL A 111 -9.92 8.69 4.93
CA VAL A 111 -9.42 9.34 6.16
C VAL A 111 -8.92 10.78 5.92
N GLY A 112 -8.47 11.10 4.72
CA GLY A 112 -7.91 12.39 4.33
C GLY A 112 -8.95 13.38 3.79
N ALA A 113 -10.05 12.89 3.22
CA ALA A 113 -11.13 13.73 2.76
C ALA A 113 -11.80 14.46 3.93
N ALA A 114 -11.85 15.80 3.89
CA ALA A 114 -12.74 16.57 4.77
C ALA A 114 -14.22 16.23 4.49
N VAL A 115 -14.47 15.76 3.28
CA VAL A 115 -15.71 15.22 2.76
C VAL A 115 -15.93 13.81 3.35
N GLY A 116 -17.10 13.56 3.95
CA GLY A 116 -17.42 12.29 4.63
C GLY A 116 -17.37 11.06 3.71
N PHE A 117 -17.70 9.88 4.27
CA PHE A 117 -17.67 8.58 3.57
C PHE A 117 -18.36 8.56 2.19
N HIS A 118 -19.37 9.42 1.99
CA HIS A 118 -20.20 9.51 0.80
C HIS A 118 -19.59 10.32 -0.36
N HIS A 119 -18.58 11.15 -0.10
CA HIS A 119 -17.99 12.07 -1.10
C HIS A 119 -16.58 11.64 -1.53
N ARG A 120 -16.17 10.40 -1.22
CA ARG A 120 -14.84 9.86 -1.58
C ARG A 120 -14.61 9.76 -3.09
N SER A 121 -15.70 9.70 -3.87
CA SER A 121 -15.69 9.59 -5.33
C SER A 121 -15.04 10.79 -6.00
N GLU A 122 -15.11 11.94 -5.34
CA GLU A 122 -14.53 13.20 -5.81
C GLU A 122 -12.98 13.18 -5.73
N VAL A 123 -12.41 12.33 -4.86
CA VAL A 123 -10.97 12.27 -4.61
C VAL A 123 -10.25 11.37 -5.63
N HIS A 124 -10.83 10.21 -5.97
CA HIS A 124 -10.29 9.29 -6.98
C HIS A 124 -11.42 8.63 -7.78
N PRO A 125 -11.96 9.30 -8.81
CA PRO A 125 -13.07 8.77 -9.60
C PRO A 125 -12.69 7.46 -10.31
N ASP A 126 -11.46 7.36 -10.82
CA ASP A 126 -10.97 6.15 -11.51
C ASP A 126 -10.89 4.92 -10.59
N LEU A 127 -10.92 5.10 -9.26
CA LEU A 127 -10.87 4.01 -8.29
C LEU A 127 -12.25 3.68 -7.70
N LEU A 128 -13.33 4.22 -8.24
CA LEU A 128 -14.68 3.99 -7.72
C LEU A 128 -15.04 2.50 -7.65
N ASP A 129 -14.74 1.77 -8.72
CA ASP A 129 -14.99 0.34 -8.84
C ASP A 129 -13.96 -0.54 -8.11
N CYS A 130 -12.91 0.09 -7.56
CA CYS A 130 -11.87 -0.58 -6.80
C CYS A 130 -12.30 -0.82 -5.34
N GLY A 131 -13.18 -1.80 -5.18
CA GLY A 131 -13.72 -2.22 -3.90
C GLY A 131 -14.95 -1.39 -3.51
N SER A 132 -16.02 -2.11 -3.16
CA SER A 132 -17.25 -1.48 -2.68
C SER A 132 -17.03 -0.77 -1.35
N ASP A 133 -17.96 0.11 -1.01
CA ASP A 133 -18.11 0.80 0.27
C ASP A 133 -17.85 -0.12 1.47
N ARG A 134 -18.56 -1.24 1.51
CA ARG A 134 -18.43 -2.25 2.56
C ARG A 134 -17.03 -2.85 2.60
N THR A 135 -16.41 -3.07 1.45
CA THR A 135 -15.04 -3.57 1.36
C THR A 135 -14.04 -2.55 1.90
N VAL A 136 -14.18 -1.27 1.54
CA VAL A 136 -13.32 -0.18 2.05
C VAL A 136 -13.49 -0.01 3.56
N GLN A 137 -14.71 -0.14 4.10
CA GLN A 137 -14.94 -0.11 5.55
C GLN A 137 -14.25 -1.27 6.27
N ARG A 138 -14.34 -2.50 5.72
CA ARG A 138 -13.63 -3.67 6.27
C ARG A 138 -12.11 -3.46 6.25
N TRP A 139 -11.60 -2.89 5.17
CA TRP A 139 -10.20 -2.52 5.07
C TRP A 139 -9.81 -1.50 6.14
N LEU A 140 -10.59 -0.43 6.28
CA LEU A 140 -10.34 0.60 7.28
C LEU A 140 -10.37 0.04 8.72
N SER A 141 -11.29 -0.88 9.03
CA SER A 141 -11.32 -1.55 10.34
C SER A 141 -10.00 -2.27 10.62
N ARG A 142 -9.56 -3.12 9.68
CA ARG A 142 -8.31 -3.88 9.81
C ARG A 142 -7.07 -2.97 9.84
N ALA A 143 -7.10 -1.87 9.08
CA ALA A 143 -6.04 -0.86 9.08
C ALA A 143 -5.88 -0.21 10.46
N ARG A 144 -7.00 0.10 11.11
CA ARG A 144 -7.02 0.75 12.44
C ARG A 144 -6.46 -0.15 13.53
N GLU A 145 -6.78 -1.44 13.49
CA GLU A 145 -6.24 -2.44 14.43
C GLU A 145 -4.71 -2.50 14.40
N ARG A 146 -4.10 -2.15 13.25
CA ARG A 146 -2.66 -2.16 13.00
C ARG A 146 -2.07 -0.77 12.75
N ALA A 147 -2.76 0.30 13.18
CA ALA A 147 -2.39 1.66 12.79
C ALA A 147 -0.98 2.04 13.27
N MET A 148 -0.62 1.67 14.50
CA MET A 148 0.70 1.96 15.06
C MET A 148 1.81 1.19 14.34
N ASP A 149 1.62 -0.12 14.12
CA ASP A 149 2.57 -0.95 13.36
C ASP A 149 2.78 -0.39 11.95
N THR A 150 1.68 -0.02 11.28
CA THR A 150 1.70 0.61 9.95
C THR A 150 2.47 1.93 9.98
N GLN A 151 2.23 2.77 11.00
CA GLN A 151 2.92 4.05 11.15
C GLN A 151 4.43 3.85 11.33
N GLN A 152 4.83 2.93 12.20
CA GLN A 152 6.23 2.64 12.48
C GLN A 152 6.94 2.06 11.25
N ALA A 153 6.28 1.15 10.52
CA ALA A 153 6.83 0.57 9.31
C ALA A 153 7.07 1.60 8.20
N ILE A 154 6.11 2.52 7.99
CA ILE A 154 6.28 3.64 7.07
C ILE A 154 7.40 4.55 7.56
N ARG A 155 7.42 4.91 8.85
CA ARG A 155 8.45 5.78 9.42
C ARG A 155 9.85 5.24 9.17
N LEU A 156 10.09 3.96 9.39
CA LEU A 156 11.38 3.32 9.12
C LEU A 156 11.75 3.38 7.64
N ALA A 157 10.82 3.05 6.74
CA ALA A 157 11.06 3.16 5.30
C ALA A 157 11.39 4.61 4.87
N VAL A 158 10.69 5.60 5.44
CA VAL A 158 10.93 7.02 5.18
C VAL A 158 12.32 7.44 5.67
N ILE A 159 12.70 7.09 6.90
CA ILE A 159 14.02 7.44 7.47
C ILE A 159 15.13 6.97 6.54
N GLU A 160 15.15 5.68 6.21
CA GLU A 160 16.21 5.10 5.38
C GLU A 160 16.24 5.71 3.98
N ARG A 161 15.08 5.98 3.38
CA ARG A 161 15.01 6.59 2.05
C ARG A 161 15.39 8.07 2.06
N SER A 162 15.21 8.74 3.20
CA SER A 162 15.45 10.17 3.34
C SER A 162 16.92 10.51 3.57
N GLU A 163 17.77 9.56 4.00
CA GLU A 163 19.20 9.81 4.24
C GLU A 163 19.88 10.42 3.00
N PRO A 164 20.69 11.49 3.15
CA PRO A 164 21.14 12.13 4.40
C PRO A 164 20.22 13.26 4.93
N ARG A 165 19.01 13.44 4.39
CA ARG A 165 18.07 14.49 4.82
C ARG A 165 17.37 14.06 6.12
N PRO A 166 17.44 14.85 7.21
CA PRO A 166 16.72 14.54 8.44
C PRO A 166 15.21 14.51 8.20
N MET A 167 14.52 13.54 8.80
CA MET A 167 13.05 13.40 8.72
C MET A 167 12.34 14.67 9.21
N GLU A 168 12.95 15.41 10.14
CA GLU A 168 12.48 16.70 10.67
C GLU A 168 12.38 17.77 9.58
N ARG A 169 13.21 17.69 8.53
CA ARG A 169 13.13 18.62 7.39
C ARG A 169 11.94 18.30 6.47
N LEU A 170 11.54 17.03 6.38
CA LEU A 170 10.39 16.60 5.58
C LEU A 170 9.06 16.97 6.26
N PHE A 171 9.03 17.03 7.58
CA PHE A 171 7.82 17.29 8.38
C PHE A 171 8.02 18.42 9.38
N GLN A 172 8.41 19.60 8.89
CA GLN A 172 8.59 20.77 9.76
C GLN A 172 7.28 21.13 10.47
N GLY A 173 7.28 21.06 11.81
CA GLY A 173 6.10 21.29 12.64
C GLY A 173 5.20 20.07 12.86
N GLY A 174 5.60 18.89 12.37
CA GLY A 174 4.86 17.65 12.52
C GLY A 174 3.63 17.55 11.61
N LEU A 175 2.92 16.42 11.72
CA LEU A 175 1.71 16.13 10.95
C LEU A 175 0.49 16.14 11.87
N SER A 176 -0.32 17.19 11.74
CA SER A 176 -1.60 17.31 12.44
C SER A 176 -2.75 16.81 11.56
N PRO A 177 -3.59 15.89 12.05
CA PRO A 177 -4.76 15.42 11.30
C PRO A 177 -5.73 16.57 11.03
N PRO A 178 -6.51 16.53 9.94
CA PRO A 178 -7.45 17.58 9.61
C PRO A 178 -8.56 17.66 10.66
N HIS A 179 -9.04 18.87 10.94
CA HIS A 179 -10.10 19.13 11.94
C HIS A 179 -11.38 18.34 11.64
N SER A 180 -11.69 18.13 10.37
CA SER A 180 -12.81 17.29 9.91
C SER A 180 -12.72 15.85 10.42
N LEU A 181 -11.52 15.30 10.63
CA LEU A 181 -11.32 13.97 11.21
C LEU A 181 -11.59 13.99 12.72
N ALA A 182 -11.17 15.06 13.41
CA ALA A 182 -11.39 15.26 14.84
C ALA A 182 -12.87 15.34 15.20
N CYS A 183 -13.72 15.85 14.29
CA CYS A 183 -15.16 16.00 14.50
C CYS A 183 -16.00 14.76 14.17
N ARG A 184 -15.40 13.66 13.67
CA ARG A 184 -16.16 12.45 13.32
C ARG A 184 -16.53 11.65 14.56
N VAL A 185 -17.79 11.77 14.99
CA VAL A 185 -18.39 11.02 16.09
C VAL A 185 -18.44 9.52 15.77
N GLY A 186 -18.10 8.65 16.73
CA GLY A 186 -18.27 7.19 16.62
C GLY A 186 -17.13 6.40 15.98
N GLN A 187 -15.99 7.02 15.67
CA GLN A 187 -14.78 6.31 15.22
C GLN A 187 -13.76 6.18 16.37
N ASN A 188 -12.98 5.09 16.39
CA ASN A 188 -11.78 5.01 17.22
C ASN A 188 -10.79 6.09 16.74
N ARG A 189 -10.88 7.26 17.37
CA ARG A 189 -10.21 8.48 16.96
C ARG A 189 -8.68 8.35 17.03
N PRO A 190 -8.07 7.85 18.13
CA PRO A 190 -6.62 7.65 18.18
C PRO A 190 -6.08 6.76 17.06
N ALA A 191 -6.73 5.62 16.79
CA ALA A 191 -6.29 4.70 15.74
C ALA A 191 -6.45 5.32 14.34
N THR A 192 -7.51 6.08 14.10
CA THR A 192 -7.76 6.73 12.81
C THR A 192 -6.80 7.89 12.57
N GLU A 193 -6.49 8.70 13.60
CA GLU A 193 -5.48 9.75 13.50
C GLU A 193 -4.08 9.16 13.26
N THR A 194 -3.75 8.05 13.93
CA THR A 194 -2.48 7.33 13.74
C THR A 194 -2.35 6.82 12.30
N LEU A 195 -3.40 6.18 11.78
CA LEU A 195 -3.44 5.74 10.39
C LEU A 195 -3.34 6.92 9.41
N TRP A 196 -4.03 8.03 9.68
CA TRP A 196 -3.92 9.24 8.86
C TRP A 196 -2.48 9.75 8.83
N ARG A 197 -1.80 9.84 9.98
CA ARG A 197 -0.38 10.27 10.05
C ARG A 197 0.52 9.32 9.27
N ALA A 198 0.30 8.02 9.38
CA ALA A 198 1.03 6.99 8.63
C ALA A 198 0.92 7.22 7.11
N LEU A 199 -0.31 7.36 6.59
CA LEU A 199 -0.55 7.61 5.17
C LEU A 199 -0.04 8.98 4.72
N ALA A 200 -0.18 10.02 5.55
CA ALA A 200 0.33 11.35 5.24
C ALA A 200 1.87 11.36 5.14
N MET A 201 2.58 10.67 6.04
CA MET A 201 4.05 10.53 5.97
C MET A 201 4.47 9.88 4.65
N LEU A 202 3.81 8.79 4.28
CA LEU A 202 4.10 8.06 3.04
C LEU A 202 3.95 8.97 1.81
N LEU A 203 2.83 9.69 1.71
CA LEU A 203 2.46 10.47 0.54
C LEU A 203 3.29 11.75 0.42
N VAL A 204 3.54 12.45 1.53
CA VAL A 204 4.44 13.60 1.57
C VAL A 204 5.87 13.18 1.22
N THR A 205 6.37 12.06 1.78
CA THR A 205 7.72 11.57 1.45
C THR A 205 7.86 11.25 -0.03
N ALA A 206 6.88 10.55 -0.62
CA ALA A 206 6.88 10.24 -2.04
C ALA A 206 7.01 11.51 -2.89
N ARG A 207 6.27 12.57 -2.53
CA ARG A 207 6.37 13.88 -3.17
C ARG A 207 7.76 14.50 -3.02
N GLU A 208 8.23 14.67 -1.79
CA GLU A 208 9.47 15.40 -1.49
C GLU A 208 10.72 14.70 -2.02
N LEU A 209 10.68 13.37 -2.11
CA LEU A 209 11.78 12.56 -2.66
C LEU A 209 11.60 12.24 -4.16
N GLY A 210 10.47 12.59 -4.76
CA GLY A 210 10.14 12.24 -6.15
C GLY A 210 10.07 10.73 -6.39
N ALA A 211 9.71 9.94 -5.37
CA ALA A 211 9.65 8.49 -5.41
C ALA A 211 8.21 7.99 -5.60
N ASP A 212 8.04 6.80 -6.17
CA ASP A 212 6.73 6.15 -6.26
C ASP A 212 6.27 5.63 -4.89
N VAL A 213 5.01 5.90 -4.55
CA VAL A 213 4.40 5.44 -3.30
C VAL A 213 4.43 3.91 -3.18
N SER A 214 4.31 3.20 -4.31
CA SER A 214 4.36 1.74 -4.35
C SER A 214 5.71 1.18 -3.90
N ILE A 215 6.81 1.87 -4.18
CA ILE A 215 8.17 1.47 -3.75
C ILE A 215 8.30 1.64 -2.24
N LEU A 216 7.89 2.79 -1.70
CA LEU A 216 7.91 3.05 -0.26
C LEU A 216 7.03 2.05 0.52
N LEU A 217 5.86 1.70 -0.03
CA LEU A 217 4.99 0.68 0.56
C LEU A 217 5.66 -0.70 0.57
N ALA A 218 6.32 -1.09 -0.53
CA ALA A 218 7.03 -2.36 -0.62
C ALA A 218 8.21 -2.43 0.36
N GLU A 219 8.93 -1.33 0.55
CA GLU A 219 9.99 -1.20 1.55
C GLU A 219 9.44 -1.30 2.97
N ALA A 220 8.37 -0.57 3.30
CA ALA A 220 7.72 -0.66 4.60
C ALA A 220 7.25 -2.10 4.89
N ARG A 221 6.65 -2.77 3.89
CA ARG A 221 6.12 -4.14 4.03
C ARG A 221 7.20 -5.17 4.26
N ARG A 222 8.33 -5.07 3.55
CA ARG A 222 9.44 -6.02 3.70
C ARG A 222 9.94 -6.12 5.14
N ARG A 223 9.89 -5.02 5.89
CA ARG A 223 10.36 -4.97 7.29
C ARG A 223 9.42 -5.67 8.29
N PHE A 224 8.15 -5.87 7.94
CA PHE A 224 7.15 -6.47 8.84
C PHE A 224 6.60 -7.82 8.34
N SER A 225 7.05 -8.28 7.17
CA SER A 225 6.59 -9.52 6.52
C SER A 225 7.02 -10.81 7.23
N GLU A 226 7.78 -10.75 8.32
CA GLU A 226 8.02 -11.91 9.19
C GLU A 226 6.75 -12.34 9.94
N ALA A 227 5.81 -11.42 10.17
CA ALA A 227 4.48 -11.74 10.68
C ALA A 227 3.56 -12.12 9.51
N LYS A 228 3.15 -13.39 9.44
CA LYS A 228 2.27 -13.96 8.40
C LYS A 228 0.93 -13.23 8.19
N ASP A 229 0.57 -12.30 9.08
CA ASP A 229 -0.74 -11.67 9.21
C ASP A 229 -0.75 -10.14 9.11
N SER A 230 0.29 -9.48 8.59
CA SER A 230 0.17 -8.04 8.37
C SER A 230 -0.76 -7.69 7.21
N TRP A 231 -1.87 -7.02 7.55
CA TRP A 231 -2.97 -6.74 6.63
C TRP A 231 -2.70 -5.53 5.70
N LEU A 232 -1.87 -4.55 6.08
CA LEU A 232 -1.53 -3.42 5.20
C LEU A 232 -0.02 -3.32 4.91
N ILE A 233 0.82 -3.49 5.95
CA ILE A 233 2.28 -3.42 5.88
C ILE A 233 2.89 -4.58 6.64
#